data_AF-A0A813QA07-F1
#
_entry.id   AF-A0A813QA07-F1
#
_cell.length_a   1.000
_cell.length_b   1.000
_cell.length_c   1.000
_cell.angle_alpha   90.00
_cell.angle_beta   90.00
_cell.angle_gamma   90.00
#
_symmetry.space_group_name_H-M   'P 1'
#
loop_
_entity.id
_entity.type
_entity.pdbx_description
1 polymer ?
#
loop_
_entity_poly.entity_id
_entity_poly.type
_entity_poly.pdbx_seq_one_letter_code
_entity_poly.pdbx_strand_id
1 'polypeptide(L)'
;MRSIRMSSMRGSKFQCGNTTCLPFVNLITTTIMKCQMACLAQIYCRAASFHQSTSNCELFTDISNEIPHIVTDTDITTMIVIAGTRSPPEPTTTTSTTTTSTTTTSTTTTTTTTTSKTTTTTTTTTSTTTTSTTTTPCVRTGTYSQSFSSGDASTAQCTAWSSFVVILNCSSYSSIRIFGSIDGTGLSVSNSVVATVIVVALRTNATYTGVSDGYTWAVGSTACGLEISSTGNLCLCSAGYTLRPCHGASFGGINGPTCGAASQTISLSFQ
;
A
#
# COMPACT_ATOMS: atom_id res chain seq x y z
N MET A 1 9.36 1.03 -10.78
CA MET A 1 7.90 1.27 -10.65
C MET A 1 7.20 0.63 -11.85
N ARG A 2 6.30 -0.34 -11.66
CA ARG A 2 5.56 -0.95 -12.78
C ARG A 2 4.36 -0.07 -13.12
N SER A 3 4.18 0.25 -14.40
CA SER A 3 3.04 1.00 -14.90
C SER A 3 1.82 0.09 -14.98
N ILE A 4 0.80 0.34 -14.17
CA ILE A 4 -0.50 -0.34 -14.26
C ILE A 4 -1.27 0.34 -15.39
N ARG A 5 -1.57 -0.36 -16.49
CA ARG A 5 -2.53 0.12 -17.48
C ARG A 5 -3.90 -0.44 -17.11
N MET A 6 -4.80 0.43 -16.66
CA MET A 6 -6.21 0.10 -16.47
C MET A 6 -6.94 0.35 -17.79
N SER A 7 -7.38 -0.72 -18.45
CA SER A 7 -8.28 -0.62 -19.59
C SER A 7 -9.71 -0.86 -19.10
N SER A 8 -10.55 0.18 -19.11
CA SER A 8 -11.98 0.05 -18.82
C SER A 8 -12.70 -0.50 -20.06
N MET A 9 -13.09 -1.77 -20.04
CA MET A 9 -14.00 -2.34 -21.02
C MET A 9 -15.41 -2.35 -20.43
N ARG A 10 -16.35 -1.65 -21.08
CA ARG A 10 -17.78 -1.65 -20.71
C ARG A 10 -18.46 -2.84 -21.38
N GLY A 11 -19.19 -3.65 -20.60
CA GLY A 11 -20.10 -4.67 -21.12
C GLY A 11 -19.42 -5.91 -21.69
N SER A 12 -18.41 -6.47 -21.03
CA SER A 12 -17.78 -7.71 -21.47
C SER A 12 -17.56 -8.66 -20.29
N LYS A 13 -18.06 -9.90 -20.39
CA LYS A 13 -17.74 -11.00 -19.46
C LYS A 13 -16.65 -11.89 -20.04
N PHE A 14 -15.75 -12.38 -19.19
CA PHE A 14 -14.98 -13.59 -19.51
C PHE A 14 -15.82 -14.82 -19.22
N GLN A 15 -16.11 -15.61 -20.25
CA GLN A 15 -16.53 -16.98 -20.04
C GLN A 15 -15.26 -17.84 -19.92
N CYS A 16 -15.14 -18.59 -18.82
CA CYS A 16 -14.16 -19.67 -18.78
C CYS A 16 -14.51 -20.63 -19.92
N GLY A 17 -13.56 -20.90 -20.82
CA GLY A 17 -13.69 -22.00 -21.79
C GLY A 17 -13.52 -23.34 -21.09
N ASN A 18 -12.78 -24.27 -21.71
CA ASN A 18 -12.50 -25.60 -21.15
C ASN A 18 -11.50 -25.61 -19.96
N THR A 19 -11.12 -24.43 -19.44
CA THR A 19 -10.19 -24.28 -18.33
C THR A 19 -10.92 -24.22 -16.99
N THR A 20 -10.33 -24.88 -15.99
CA THR A 20 -10.82 -24.96 -14.61
C THR A 20 -10.88 -23.57 -13.98
N CYS A 21 -12.07 -22.97 -13.90
CA CYS A 21 -12.30 -21.88 -12.96
C CYS A 21 -12.06 -22.46 -11.54
N LEU A 22 -11.18 -21.84 -10.75
CA LEU A 22 -11.05 -22.20 -9.33
C LEU A 22 -12.42 -22.14 -8.64
N PRO A 23 -12.63 -22.86 -7.53
CA PRO A 23 -13.87 -22.79 -6.78
C PRO A 23 -14.17 -21.33 -6.45
N PHE A 24 -15.24 -20.83 -7.06
CA PHE A 24 -15.70 -19.46 -6.98
C PHE A 24 -15.76 -19.02 -5.51
N VAL A 25 -14.83 -18.16 -5.09
CA VAL A 25 -15.09 -17.34 -3.91
C VAL A 25 -15.91 -16.17 -4.41
N ASN A 26 -17.23 -16.35 -4.45
CA ASN A 26 -18.14 -15.21 -4.63
C ASN A 26 -17.93 -14.28 -3.44
N LEU A 27 -17.14 -13.23 -3.65
CA LEU A 27 -17.04 -12.14 -2.69
C LEU A 27 -18.17 -11.17 -2.98
N ILE A 28 -19.14 -11.12 -2.07
CA ILE A 28 -20.12 -10.03 -2.06
C ILE A 28 -19.37 -8.79 -1.58
N THR A 29 -19.13 -7.85 -2.49
CA THR A 29 -18.46 -6.58 -2.17
C THR A 29 -19.32 -5.43 -2.66
N THR A 30 -19.54 -4.43 -1.82
CA THR A 30 -20.44 -3.32 -2.17
C THR A 30 -19.82 -2.29 -3.13
N THR A 31 -18.55 -2.46 -3.52
CA THR A 31 -17.81 -1.44 -4.27
C THR A 31 -16.75 -2.08 -5.17
N ILE A 32 -16.55 -1.50 -6.36
CA ILE A 32 -15.49 -1.89 -7.29
C ILE A 32 -14.09 -1.90 -6.67
N MET A 33 -13.77 -0.95 -5.77
CA MET A 33 -12.47 -0.90 -5.10
C MET A 33 -12.21 -2.12 -4.21
N LYS A 34 -13.23 -2.64 -3.53
CA LYS A 34 -13.10 -3.87 -2.73
C LYS A 34 -12.82 -5.08 -3.62
N CYS A 35 -13.45 -5.15 -4.78
CA CYS A 35 -13.20 -6.20 -5.77
C CYS A 35 -11.75 -6.14 -6.30
N GLN A 36 -11.24 -4.93 -6.60
CA GLN A 36 -9.84 -4.72 -6.96
C GLN A 36 -8.87 -5.16 -5.86
N MET A 37 -9.12 -4.74 -4.63
CA MET A 37 -8.26 -5.09 -3.49
C MET A 37 -8.28 -6.60 -3.19
N ALA A 38 -9.43 -7.25 -3.36
CA ALA A 38 -9.53 -8.70 -3.24
C ALA A 38 -8.69 -9.42 -4.29
N CYS A 39 -8.67 -8.93 -5.55
CA CYS A 39 -7.79 -9.47 -6.57
C CYS A 39 -6.31 -9.24 -6.23
N LEU A 40 -5.94 -8.03 -5.80
CA LEU A 40 -4.55 -7.72 -5.43
C LEU A 40 -4.03 -8.52 -4.23
N ALA A 41 -4.93 -8.92 -3.32
CA ALA A 41 -4.59 -9.75 -2.17
C ALA A 41 -4.31 -11.22 -2.55
N GLN A 42 -4.80 -11.69 -3.71
CA GLN A 42 -4.64 -13.06 -4.17
C GLN A 42 -3.47 -13.17 -5.14
N ILE A 43 -2.45 -13.97 -4.79
CA ILE A 43 -1.22 -14.11 -5.60
C ILE A 43 -1.47 -14.63 -7.02
N TYR A 44 -2.56 -15.37 -7.22
CA TYR A 44 -2.93 -15.95 -8.51
C TYR A 44 -3.93 -15.11 -9.30
N CYS A 45 -4.50 -14.02 -8.75
CA CYS A 45 -5.50 -13.23 -9.47
C CYS A 45 -4.85 -12.41 -10.59
N ARG A 46 -5.38 -12.57 -11.80
CA ARG A 46 -4.94 -11.85 -13.01
C ARG A 46 -5.98 -10.85 -13.51
N ALA A 47 -7.25 -11.13 -13.28
CA ALA A 47 -8.34 -10.23 -13.61
C ALA A 47 -9.46 -10.33 -12.57
N ALA A 48 -10.29 -9.29 -12.50
CA ALA A 48 -11.51 -9.30 -11.73
C ALA A 48 -12.65 -8.64 -12.51
N SER A 49 -13.87 -9.14 -12.32
CA SER A 49 -15.11 -8.56 -12.82
C SER A 49 -16.00 -8.19 -11.64
N PHE A 50 -16.60 -6.99 -11.70
CA PHE A 50 -17.54 -6.52 -10.70
C PHE A 50 -18.93 -6.34 -11.31
N HIS A 51 -19.90 -7.06 -10.76
CA HIS A 51 -21.31 -7.00 -11.15
C HIS A 51 -22.04 -5.99 -10.28
N GLN A 52 -22.40 -4.84 -10.85
CA GLN A 52 -23.00 -3.75 -10.07
C GLN A 52 -24.41 -4.10 -9.58
N SER A 53 -25.18 -4.85 -10.38
CA SER A 53 -26.55 -5.25 -10.05
C SER A 53 -26.61 -6.21 -8.85
N THR A 54 -25.63 -7.10 -8.72
CA THR A 54 -25.58 -8.11 -7.65
C THR A 54 -24.56 -7.80 -6.56
N SER A 55 -23.75 -6.75 -6.72
CA SER A 55 -22.59 -6.48 -5.84
C SER A 55 -21.64 -7.68 -5.72
N ASN A 56 -21.54 -8.50 -6.76
CA ASN A 56 -20.67 -9.67 -6.79
C ASN A 56 -19.33 -9.34 -7.47
N CYS A 57 -18.25 -9.85 -6.88
CA CYS A 57 -16.92 -9.80 -7.44
C CYS A 57 -16.49 -11.21 -7.89
N GLU A 58 -16.17 -11.36 -9.16
CA GLU A 58 -15.62 -12.58 -9.74
C GLU A 58 -14.11 -12.37 -9.96
N LEU A 59 -13.28 -13.27 -9.43
CA LEU A 59 -11.81 -13.24 -9.57
C LEU A 59 -11.36 -14.31 -10.56
N PHE A 60 -10.45 -13.96 -11.47
CA PHE A 60 -9.94 -14.84 -12.52
C PHE A 60 -8.44 -15.04 -12.35
N THR A 61 -7.99 -16.29 -12.37
CA THR A 61 -6.56 -16.64 -12.23
C THR A 61 -5.88 -16.93 -13.57
N ASP A 62 -6.67 -17.14 -14.61
CA ASP A 62 -6.19 -17.38 -15.96
C ASP A 62 -6.91 -16.47 -16.94
N ILE A 63 -6.15 -15.90 -17.85
CA ILE A 63 -6.65 -15.15 -19.00
C ILE A 63 -5.92 -15.83 -20.14
N SER A 64 -6.51 -16.88 -20.71
CA SER A 64 -5.89 -17.56 -21.84
C SER A 64 -5.61 -16.53 -22.92
N ASN A 65 -4.46 -16.64 -23.59
CA ASN A 65 -4.10 -15.77 -24.71
C ASN A 65 -4.99 -16.00 -25.95
N GLU A 66 -5.89 -16.99 -25.90
CA GLU A 66 -6.92 -17.14 -26.89
C GLU A 66 -7.95 -16.03 -26.73
N ILE A 67 -8.23 -15.34 -27.83
CA ILE A 67 -9.14 -14.20 -27.91
C ILE A 67 -10.40 -14.54 -27.10
N PRO A 68 -10.63 -13.90 -25.95
CA PRO A 68 -11.77 -14.23 -25.13
C PRO A 68 -13.03 -13.97 -25.93
N HIS A 69 -13.95 -14.94 -25.93
CA HIS A 69 -15.31 -14.70 -26.43
C HIS A 69 -15.95 -13.66 -25.51
N ILE A 70 -15.92 -12.41 -25.98
CA ILE A 70 -16.56 -11.29 -25.32
C ILE A 70 -18.07 -11.47 -25.49
N VAL A 71 -18.73 -11.93 -24.43
CA VAL A 71 -20.18 -11.88 -24.35
C VAL A 71 -20.56 -10.51 -23.80
N THR A 72 -21.38 -9.79 -24.56
CA THR A 72 -21.90 -8.50 -24.15
C THR A 72 -23.00 -8.71 -23.13
N ASP A 73 -22.69 -8.46 -21.86
CA ASP A 73 -23.63 -8.43 -20.76
C ASP A 73 -23.78 -6.97 -20.29
N THR A 74 -25.00 -6.45 -20.31
CA THR A 74 -25.32 -5.06 -19.98
C THR A 74 -25.12 -4.73 -18.50
N ASP A 75 -24.96 -5.74 -17.64
CA ASP A 75 -24.80 -5.57 -16.19
C ASP A 75 -23.35 -5.46 -15.71
N ILE A 76 -22.37 -5.54 -16.63
CA ILE A 76 -20.94 -5.48 -16.30
C ILE A 76 -20.40 -4.07 -16.54
N THR A 77 -20.28 -3.31 -15.46
CA THR A 77 -19.86 -1.90 -15.50
C THR A 77 -18.35 -1.74 -15.70
N THR A 78 -17.51 -2.67 -15.24
CA THR A 78 -16.05 -2.51 -15.37
C THR A 78 -15.31 -3.83 -15.27
N MET A 79 -14.47 -4.09 -16.26
CA MET A 79 -13.50 -5.18 -16.26
C MET A 79 -12.10 -4.65 -15.95
N ILE A 80 -11.34 -5.35 -15.11
CA ILE A 80 -10.00 -4.92 -14.71
C ILE A 80 -9.01 -6.02 -15.03
N VAL A 81 -8.17 -5.77 -16.03
CA VAL A 81 -7.05 -6.63 -16.38
C VAL A 81 -5.81 -6.10 -15.66
N ILE A 82 -5.30 -6.87 -14.70
CA ILE A 82 -4.03 -6.55 -14.04
C ILE A 82 -2.93 -7.23 -14.85
N ALA A 83 -2.51 -6.58 -15.94
CA ALA A 83 -1.38 -7.04 -16.74
C ALA A 83 -0.08 -6.84 -15.95
N GLY A 84 0.26 -7.82 -15.12
CA GLY A 84 1.48 -7.84 -14.34
C GLY A 84 1.79 -9.25 -13.88
N THR A 85 2.34 -10.08 -14.76
CA THR A 85 2.90 -11.37 -14.35
C THR A 85 3.98 -11.13 -13.29
N ARG A 86 3.72 -11.52 -12.05
CA ARG A 86 4.79 -12.04 -11.20
C ARG A 86 5.11 -13.41 -11.80
N SER A 87 6.26 -13.52 -12.45
CA SER A 87 6.81 -14.83 -12.75
C SER A 87 7.00 -15.54 -11.39
N PRO A 88 6.58 -16.80 -11.22
CA PRO A 88 6.95 -17.56 -10.03
C PRO A 88 8.47 -17.50 -9.87
N PRO A 89 9.00 -17.37 -8.64
CA PRO A 89 10.44 -17.31 -8.42
C PRO A 89 11.07 -18.59 -8.96
N GLU A 90 11.97 -18.42 -9.92
CA GLU A 90 12.80 -19.49 -10.46
C GLU A 90 13.70 -20.04 -9.34
N PRO A 91 13.85 -21.37 -9.18
CA PRO A 91 14.67 -21.96 -8.13
C PRO A 91 16.12 -21.47 -8.29
N THR A 92 16.57 -20.63 -7.35
CA THR A 92 17.89 -20.01 -7.42
C THR A 92 18.96 -21.01 -7.00
N THR A 93 19.79 -21.45 -7.95
CA THR A 93 21.01 -22.22 -7.67
C THR A 93 22.13 -21.24 -7.31
N THR A 94 22.67 -21.33 -6.11
CA THR A 94 23.70 -20.43 -5.61
C THR A 94 25.07 -20.85 -6.17
N THR A 95 25.63 -20.06 -7.09
CA THR A 95 27.05 -20.14 -7.49
C THR A 95 27.79 -18.94 -6.92
N SER A 96 28.73 -19.19 -6.00
CA SER A 96 29.61 -18.17 -5.45
C SER A 96 30.73 -17.85 -6.44
N THR A 97 30.78 -16.59 -6.89
CA THR A 97 31.89 -16.09 -7.70
C THR A 97 32.56 -14.92 -6.97
N THR A 98 33.79 -15.13 -6.52
CA THR A 98 34.68 -14.09 -5.99
C THR A 98 35.15 -13.21 -7.15
N THR A 99 34.97 -11.90 -7.06
CA THR A 99 35.52 -10.96 -8.05
C THR A 99 36.32 -9.85 -7.37
N THR A 100 37.57 -9.76 -7.79
CA THR A 100 38.55 -8.71 -7.45
C THR A 100 38.18 -7.41 -8.17
N SER A 101 38.24 -6.30 -7.44
CA SER A 101 37.91 -4.96 -7.94
C SER A 101 39.14 -4.28 -8.54
N THR A 102 39.02 -3.76 -9.76
CA THR A 102 39.99 -2.82 -10.34
C THR A 102 39.24 -1.59 -10.85
N THR A 103 39.56 -0.45 -10.26
CA THR A 103 39.02 0.88 -10.58
C THR A 103 39.66 1.42 -11.85
N THR A 104 38.86 1.93 -12.79
CA THR A 104 39.37 2.87 -13.79
C THR A 104 38.31 3.91 -14.12
N THR A 105 38.64 5.16 -13.86
CA THR A 105 37.86 6.36 -14.16
C THR A 105 38.18 6.81 -15.58
N SER A 106 37.14 6.97 -16.42
CA SER A 106 37.22 7.75 -17.66
C SER A 106 35.98 8.61 -17.80
N THR A 107 36.19 9.92 -17.80
CA THR A 107 35.17 10.95 -17.98
C THR A 107 35.10 11.29 -19.46
N THR A 108 34.00 10.92 -20.12
CA THR A 108 33.73 11.30 -21.52
C THR A 108 32.56 12.27 -21.55
N THR A 109 32.86 13.53 -21.88
CA THR A 109 31.86 14.58 -22.07
C THR A 109 31.34 14.52 -23.51
N THR A 110 30.15 13.96 -23.71
CA THR A 110 29.46 13.99 -25.01
C THR A 110 28.48 15.15 -25.03
N THR A 111 28.76 16.15 -25.87
CA THR A 111 27.86 17.28 -26.15
C THR A 111 26.92 16.86 -27.29
N THR A 112 25.65 16.63 -26.98
CA THR A 112 24.61 16.30 -27.97
C THR A 112 23.80 17.54 -28.29
N THR A 113 23.95 18.06 -29.51
CA THR A 113 23.12 19.15 -30.05
C THR A 113 21.79 18.56 -30.54
N THR A 114 20.71 18.85 -29.82
CA THR A 114 19.36 18.38 -30.16
C THR A 114 18.60 19.44 -30.93
N THR A 115 18.33 19.18 -32.21
CA THR A 115 17.48 20.00 -33.07
C THR A 115 16.02 19.85 -32.66
N SER A 116 15.41 20.93 -32.14
CA SER A 116 14.00 20.97 -31.76
C SER A 116 13.09 20.98 -32.99
N LYS A 117 12.36 19.89 -33.22
CA LYS A 117 11.24 19.83 -34.17
C LYS A 117 9.96 20.19 -33.43
N THR A 118 9.41 21.37 -33.74
CA THR A 118 8.12 21.87 -33.24
C THR A 118 7.02 20.86 -33.58
N THR A 119 6.48 20.21 -32.56
CA THR A 119 5.36 19.27 -32.68
C THR A 119 4.14 19.94 -32.06
N THR A 120 3.19 20.34 -32.90
CA THR A 120 1.93 20.95 -32.49
C THR A 120 1.04 19.88 -31.86
N THR A 121 0.89 19.92 -30.53
CA THR A 121 0.02 19.00 -29.78
C THR A 121 -1.38 19.61 -29.67
N THR A 122 -2.35 19.02 -30.37
CA THR A 122 -3.77 19.38 -30.25
C THR A 122 -4.32 18.83 -28.93
N THR A 123 -4.65 19.72 -27.99
CA THR A 123 -5.22 19.36 -26.69
C THR A 123 -6.73 19.14 -26.81
N THR A 124 -7.18 17.90 -26.77
CA THR A 124 -8.61 17.56 -26.70
C THR A 124 -9.06 17.61 -25.24
N THR A 125 -9.87 18.61 -24.91
CA THR A 125 -10.38 18.84 -23.55
C THR A 125 -11.56 17.91 -23.26
N THR A 126 -11.30 16.75 -22.66
CA THR A 126 -12.36 15.84 -22.19
C THR A 126 -12.90 16.31 -20.85
N SER A 127 -14.08 16.91 -20.86
CA SER A 127 -14.81 17.29 -19.63
C SER A 127 -15.29 16.04 -18.90
N THR A 128 -14.68 15.73 -17.77
CA THR A 128 -15.03 14.55 -16.96
C THR A 128 -15.98 14.96 -15.85
N THR A 129 -17.27 14.69 -16.03
CA THR A 129 -18.30 14.94 -15.00
C THR A 129 -18.04 14.02 -13.81
N THR A 130 -17.56 14.59 -12.70
CA THR A 130 -17.26 13.84 -11.47
C THR A 130 -18.50 13.87 -10.57
N THR A 131 -19.20 12.75 -10.45
CA THR A 131 -20.30 12.58 -9.50
C THR A 131 -19.72 12.47 -8.09
N SER A 132 -19.82 13.53 -7.29
CA SER A 132 -19.42 13.53 -5.88
C SER A 132 -20.44 12.74 -5.06
N THR A 133 -20.10 11.50 -4.69
CA THR A 133 -20.86 10.77 -3.68
C THR A 133 -20.48 11.30 -2.30
N THR A 134 -21.43 11.97 -1.65
CA THR A 134 -21.29 12.44 -0.26
C THR A 134 -21.33 11.23 0.66
N THR A 135 -20.17 10.64 0.92
CA THR A 135 -20.05 9.62 1.95
C THR A 135 -20.04 10.31 3.30
N THR A 136 -20.96 9.93 4.19
CA THR A 136 -20.98 10.41 5.57
C THR A 136 -19.62 10.10 6.20
N PRO A 137 -18.86 11.11 6.66
CA PRO A 137 -17.55 10.91 7.25
C PRO A 137 -17.67 10.03 8.50
N CYS A 138 -16.92 8.93 8.53
CA CYS A 138 -16.75 8.15 9.75
C CYS A 138 -15.84 8.96 10.68
N VAL A 139 -16.44 9.74 11.59
CA VAL A 139 -15.69 10.45 12.63
C VAL A 139 -15.42 9.48 13.75
N ARG A 140 -14.36 8.67 13.62
CA ARG A 140 -13.87 7.82 14.71
C ARG A 140 -12.51 8.31 15.11
N THR A 141 -12.46 8.95 16.27
CA THR A 141 -11.19 9.21 16.96
C THR A 141 -10.77 7.96 17.70
N GLY A 142 -9.48 7.70 17.71
CA GLY A 142 -8.92 6.63 18.54
C GLY A 142 -7.47 6.91 18.84
N THR A 143 -6.99 6.36 19.95
CA THR A 143 -5.63 6.57 20.43
C THR A 143 -5.08 5.26 20.94
N TYR A 144 -3.95 4.85 20.40
CA TYR A 144 -3.08 3.85 21.00
C TYR A 144 -2.10 4.58 21.90
N SER A 145 -1.90 4.09 23.11
CA SER A 145 -0.90 4.62 24.03
C SER A 145 -0.42 3.50 24.94
N GLN A 146 0.88 3.26 24.96
CA GLN A 146 1.52 2.23 25.77
C GLN A 146 2.85 2.72 26.31
N SER A 147 3.21 2.25 27.50
CA SER A 147 4.54 2.46 28.08
C SER A 147 5.50 1.38 27.61
N PHE A 148 6.70 1.78 27.23
CA PHE A 148 7.78 0.93 26.79
C PHE A 148 8.99 1.11 27.70
N SER A 149 9.59 0.00 28.11
CA SER A 149 10.78 -0.02 28.97
C SER A 149 12.01 -0.35 28.14
N SER A 150 13.07 0.44 28.29
CA SER A 150 14.34 0.22 27.60
C SER A 150 14.89 -1.19 27.87
N GLY A 151 15.20 -1.93 26.81
CA GLY A 151 15.80 -3.27 26.90
C GLY A 151 14.78 -4.41 27.03
N ASP A 152 13.52 -4.12 27.33
CA ASP A 152 12.48 -5.14 27.52
C ASP A 152 11.75 -5.47 26.21
N ALA A 153 11.39 -6.73 26.03
CA ALA A 153 10.53 -7.14 24.93
C ALA A 153 9.10 -6.59 25.11
N SER A 154 8.56 -5.98 24.06
CA SER A 154 7.26 -5.29 24.09
C SER A 154 6.04 -6.18 23.78
N THR A 155 5.99 -7.41 24.32
CA THR A 155 4.94 -8.40 23.99
C THR A 155 3.52 -7.92 24.27
N ALA A 156 3.28 -7.33 25.45
CA ALA A 156 1.95 -6.82 25.80
C ALA A 156 1.53 -5.65 24.89
N GLN A 157 2.48 -4.78 24.56
CA GLN A 157 2.28 -3.64 23.69
C GLN A 157 2.01 -4.08 22.25
N CYS A 158 2.64 -5.17 21.78
CA CYS A 158 2.37 -5.79 20.48
C CYS A 158 0.94 -6.34 20.39
N THR A 159 0.45 -7.02 21.44
CA THR A 159 -0.94 -7.49 21.49
C THR A 159 -1.91 -6.32 21.46
N ALA A 160 -1.69 -5.30 22.30
CA ALA A 160 -2.52 -4.10 22.33
C ALA A 160 -2.51 -3.37 20.99
N TRP A 161 -1.34 -3.31 20.32
CA TRP A 161 -1.18 -2.73 19.00
C TRP A 161 -2.03 -3.48 17.97
N SER A 162 -1.91 -4.80 17.93
CA SER A 162 -2.68 -5.67 17.01
C SER A 162 -4.19 -5.48 17.19
N SER A 163 -4.68 -5.40 18.43
CA SER A 163 -6.10 -5.11 18.70
C SER A 163 -6.51 -3.70 18.24
N PHE A 164 -5.63 -2.72 18.42
CA PHE A 164 -5.87 -1.34 18.01
C PHE A 164 -5.95 -1.18 16.48
N VAL A 165 -5.07 -1.83 15.70
CA VAL A 165 -5.12 -1.71 14.23
C VAL A 165 -6.40 -2.29 13.62
N VAL A 166 -6.98 -3.32 14.25
CA VAL A 166 -8.23 -3.95 13.78
C VAL A 166 -9.43 -3.01 13.89
N ILE A 167 -9.45 -2.11 14.88
CA ILE A 167 -10.57 -1.19 15.06
C ILE A 167 -10.53 0.02 14.11
N LEU A 168 -9.50 0.17 13.27
CA LEU A 168 -9.32 1.29 12.34
C LEU A 168 -10.17 1.18 11.07
N ASN A 169 -11.48 1.16 11.21
CA ASN A 169 -12.41 0.80 10.13
C ASN A 169 -13.11 1.97 9.41
N CYS A 170 -12.71 3.22 9.63
CA CYS A 170 -13.27 4.36 8.90
C CYS A 170 -12.83 4.41 7.43
N SER A 171 -13.69 5.03 6.60
CA SER A 171 -13.43 5.28 5.18
C SER A 171 -12.41 6.41 4.94
N SER A 172 -12.28 7.33 5.89
CA SER A 172 -11.39 8.49 5.81
C SER A 172 -10.93 8.91 7.20
N TYR A 173 -9.73 9.48 7.26
CA TYR A 173 -9.15 10.11 8.45
C TYR A 173 -8.65 11.49 8.06
N SER A 174 -8.94 12.49 8.89
CA SER A 174 -8.52 13.88 8.72
C SER A 174 -7.07 14.10 9.12
N SER A 175 -6.59 13.39 10.15
CA SER A 175 -5.20 13.53 10.61
C SER A 175 -4.69 12.31 11.38
N ILE A 176 -3.37 12.21 11.49
CA ILE A 176 -2.67 11.27 12.38
C ILE A 176 -1.69 12.08 13.20
N ARG A 177 -1.42 11.66 14.44
CA ARG A 177 -0.35 12.21 15.26
C ARG A 177 0.37 11.12 16.05
N ILE A 178 1.70 11.10 15.95
CA ILE A 178 2.59 10.25 16.74
C ILE A 178 3.30 11.13 17.78
N PHE A 179 3.24 10.76 19.04
CA PHE A 179 3.76 11.55 20.16
C PHE A 179 4.12 10.65 21.34
N GLY A 180 4.69 11.21 22.40
CA GLY A 180 5.05 10.42 23.57
C GLY A 180 5.45 11.24 24.78
N SER A 181 5.95 10.57 25.81
CA SER A 181 6.40 11.24 27.04
C SER A 181 7.68 12.06 26.86
N ILE A 182 8.51 11.74 25.86
CA ILE A 182 9.73 12.50 25.54
C ILE A 182 9.41 13.77 24.75
N ASP A 183 8.46 13.69 23.81
CA ASP A 183 7.94 14.83 23.08
C ASP A 183 6.43 14.73 22.97
N GLY A 184 5.76 15.49 23.84
CA GLY A 184 4.31 15.58 23.91
C GLY A 184 3.69 16.38 22.77
N THR A 185 4.48 17.15 22.01
CA THR A 185 4.02 17.85 20.79
C THR A 185 3.92 16.85 19.64
N GLY A 186 4.93 16.00 19.48
CA GLY A 186 4.92 14.94 18.48
C GLY A 186 4.96 15.46 17.04
N LEU A 187 4.69 14.55 16.10
CA LEU A 187 4.51 14.86 14.68
C LEU A 187 3.11 14.52 14.22
N SER A 188 2.57 15.36 13.34
CA SER A 188 1.25 15.18 12.75
C SER A 188 1.31 15.02 11.24
N VAL A 189 0.36 14.26 10.71
CA VAL A 189 -0.02 14.22 9.30
C VAL A 189 -1.32 15.02 9.18
N SER A 190 -1.27 16.22 8.60
CA SER A 190 -2.44 17.09 8.41
C SER A 190 -3.17 16.83 7.09
N ASN A 191 -2.52 16.16 6.14
CA ASN A 191 -3.10 15.78 4.86
C ASN A 191 -4.01 14.56 5.01
N SER A 192 -5.33 14.75 4.85
CA SER A 192 -6.34 13.70 5.02
C SER A 192 -6.19 12.51 4.05
N VAL A 193 -5.67 12.73 2.84
CA VAL A 193 -5.40 11.65 1.87
C VAL A 193 -4.26 10.79 2.40
N VAL A 194 -3.16 11.40 2.85
CA VAL A 194 -2.01 10.68 3.40
C VAL A 194 -2.39 9.96 4.70
N ALA A 195 -3.09 10.64 5.60
CA ALA A 195 -3.60 10.05 6.84
C ALA A 195 -4.46 8.81 6.57
N THR A 196 -5.41 8.92 5.63
CA THR A 196 -6.27 7.79 5.25
C THR A 196 -5.46 6.62 4.70
N VAL A 197 -4.48 6.87 3.82
CA VAL A 197 -3.66 5.80 3.24
C VAL A 197 -2.77 5.13 4.30
N ILE A 198 -2.20 5.90 5.24
CA ILE A 198 -1.42 5.35 6.37
C ILE A 198 -2.30 4.42 7.23
N VAL A 199 -3.50 4.85 7.61
CA VAL A 199 -4.40 4.02 8.42
C VAL A 199 -4.86 2.77 7.66
N VAL A 200 -5.16 2.89 6.37
CA VAL A 200 -5.49 1.73 5.53
C VAL A 200 -4.32 0.76 5.51
N ALA A 201 -3.09 1.23 5.29
CA ALA A 201 -1.89 0.41 5.27
C ALA A 201 -1.64 -0.31 6.60
N LEU A 202 -1.82 0.40 7.73
CA LEU A 202 -1.76 -0.17 9.07
C LEU A 202 -2.77 -1.30 9.24
N ARG A 203 -4.05 -1.07 8.92
CA ARG A 203 -5.10 -2.08 9.09
C ARG A 203 -4.90 -3.30 8.20
N THR A 204 -4.50 -3.10 6.94
CA THR A 204 -4.38 -4.19 5.96
C THR A 204 -3.01 -4.83 5.93
N ASN A 205 -2.11 -4.42 6.84
CA ASN A 205 -0.72 -4.85 6.85
C ASN A 205 0.01 -4.58 5.51
N ALA A 206 -0.43 -3.56 4.78
CA ALA A 206 0.15 -3.18 3.50
C ALA A 206 1.35 -2.24 3.70
N THR A 207 2.12 -2.04 2.62
CA THR A 207 3.22 -1.09 2.61
C THR A 207 2.75 0.26 2.09
N TYR A 208 3.26 1.33 2.70
CA TYR A 208 3.06 2.70 2.27
C TYR A 208 4.35 3.49 2.42
N THR A 209 4.60 4.41 1.49
CA THR A 209 5.62 5.45 1.62
C THR A 209 5.11 6.73 0.96
N GLY A 210 5.23 7.85 1.65
CA GLY A 210 4.85 9.16 1.11
C GLY A 210 5.33 10.30 2.00
N VAL A 211 5.07 11.54 1.57
CA VAL A 211 5.52 12.74 2.28
C VAL A 211 4.32 13.55 2.76
N SER A 212 4.34 14.00 4.00
CA SER A 212 3.37 14.96 4.56
C SER A 212 4.06 15.79 5.64
N ASP A 213 3.72 17.08 5.69
CA ASP A 213 4.18 18.02 6.73
C ASP A 213 5.71 18.09 6.89
N GLY A 214 6.44 17.86 5.80
CA GLY A 214 7.91 17.88 5.79
C GLY A 214 8.59 16.55 6.18
N TYR A 215 7.82 15.50 6.46
CA TYR A 215 8.35 14.19 6.88
C TYR A 215 8.03 13.09 5.86
N THR A 216 8.92 12.10 5.76
CA THR A 216 8.72 10.90 4.95
C THR A 216 8.07 9.82 5.80
N TRP A 217 6.78 9.61 5.62
CA TRP A 217 6.02 8.60 6.33
C TRP A 217 6.13 7.26 5.63
N ALA A 218 6.41 6.21 6.39
CA ALA A 218 6.36 4.83 5.94
C ALA A 218 5.54 3.97 6.89
N VAL A 219 4.80 3.03 6.31
CA VAL A 219 4.13 1.94 7.02
C VAL A 219 4.49 0.64 6.35
N GLY A 220 4.71 -0.41 7.12
CA GLY A 220 4.83 -1.74 6.57
C GLY A 220 5.08 -2.81 7.61
N SER A 221 4.86 -4.05 7.19
CA SER A 221 5.21 -5.25 7.95
C SER A 221 6.39 -5.92 7.28
N THR A 222 7.57 -5.74 7.86
CA THR A 222 8.79 -6.46 7.47
C THR A 222 9.11 -7.52 8.53
N ALA A 223 10.34 -8.05 8.58
CA ALA A 223 10.73 -9.08 9.56
C ALA A 223 10.56 -8.64 11.04
N CYS A 224 10.38 -7.35 11.30
CA CYS A 224 10.19 -6.75 12.63
C CYS A 224 8.72 -6.45 13.00
N GLY A 225 7.76 -6.92 12.20
CA GLY A 225 6.34 -6.66 12.40
C GLY A 225 5.87 -5.33 11.81
N LEU A 226 4.61 -4.97 12.12
CA LEU A 226 3.97 -3.76 11.61
C LEU A 226 4.51 -2.50 12.29
N GLU A 227 5.06 -1.60 11.49
CA GLU A 227 5.73 -0.37 11.91
C GLU A 227 5.14 0.85 11.22
N ILE A 228 5.11 1.99 11.92
CA ILE A 228 4.96 3.33 11.34
C ILE A 228 6.19 4.17 11.67
N SER A 229 6.72 4.89 10.69
CA SER A 229 7.96 5.67 10.79
C SER A 229 7.83 6.99 10.05
N SER A 230 8.34 8.08 10.63
CA SER A 230 8.41 9.42 10.03
C SER A 230 9.71 9.69 9.25
N THR A 231 10.59 8.69 9.17
CA THR A 231 11.90 8.80 8.50
C THR A 231 11.98 8.07 7.16
N GLY A 232 10.91 7.37 6.76
CA GLY A 232 10.87 6.51 5.59
C GLY A 232 11.54 5.15 5.77
N ASN A 233 12.35 4.97 6.81
CA ASN A 233 13.02 3.71 7.12
C ASN A 233 12.10 2.82 7.95
N LEU A 234 11.95 1.56 7.52
CA LEU A 234 11.27 0.50 8.24
C LEU A 234 12.30 -0.53 8.67
N CYS A 235 12.13 -1.14 9.85
CA CYS A 235 13.01 -2.20 10.36
C CYS A 235 14.48 -1.84 10.59
N LEU A 236 14.79 -0.55 10.63
CA LEU A 236 16.15 -0.06 10.83
C LEU A 236 16.25 0.77 12.10
N CYS A 237 17.44 0.79 12.69
CA CYS A 237 17.76 1.71 13.77
C CYS A 237 18.03 3.09 13.17
N SER A 238 17.27 4.08 13.61
CA SER A 238 17.37 5.47 13.17
C SER A 238 17.04 6.39 14.35
N ALA A 239 17.12 7.70 14.14
CA ALA A 239 16.56 8.68 15.07
C ALA A 239 15.31 9.30 14.42
N GLY A 240 14.22 9.44 15.17
CA GLY A 240 12.99 10.05 14.67
C GLY A 240 11.76 9.66 15.48
N TYR A 241 10.60 9.66 14.80
CA TYR A 241 9.34 9.20 15.37
C TYR A 241 8.95 7.91 14.69
N THR A 242 9.10 6.81 15.42
CA THR A 242 8.82 5.45 14.95
C THR A 242 8.11 4.70 16.05
N LEU A 243 7.05 3.99 15.69
CA LEU A 243 6.30 3.11 16.56
C LEU A 243 6.29 1.70 15.96
N ARG A 244 6.86 0.74 16.68
CA ARG A 244 6.95 -0.68 16.27
C ARG A 244 6.79 -1.61 17.49
N PRO A 245 5.56 -1.74 18.02
CA PRO A 245 5.31 -2.46 19.26
C PRO A 245 5.67 -3.95 19.23
N CYS A 246 5.88 -4.53 18.04
CA CYS A 246 6.16 -5.95 17.84
C CYS A 246 7.64 -6.26 17.52
N HIS A 247 8.55 -5.30 17.69
CA HIS A 247 9.98 -5.46 17.33
C HIS A 247 10.89 -5.77 18.54
N GLY A 248 10.42 -6.61 19.47
CA GLY A 248 11.18 -7.01 20.66
C GLY A 248 11.58 -5.81 21.53
N ALA A 249 12.87 -5.69 21.84
CA ALA A 249 13.40 -4.57 22.64
C ALA A 249 13.57 -3.26 21.86
N SER A 250 13.43 -3.30 20.53
CA SER A 250 13.54 -2.13 19.67
C SER A 250 12.16 -1.58 19.34
N PHE A 251 11.39 -1.16 20.34
CA PHE A 251 9.98 -0.76 20.19
C PHE A 251 9.75 0.55 19.41
N GLY A 252 10.82 1.27 19.05
CA GLY A 252 10.75 2.57 18.39
C GLY A 252 11.19 3.68 19.34
N GLY A 253 10.81 4.91 19.02
CA GLY A 253 11.19 6.09 19.80
C GLY A 253 10.47 7.33 19.31
N ILE A 254 10.35 8.31 20.20
CA ILE A 254 9.76 9.62 19.93
C ILE A 254 10.84 10.68 20.04
N ASN A 255 11.14 11.31 18.92
CA ASN A 255 12.20 12.31 18.77
C ASN A 255 13.57 11.83 19.29
N GLY A 256 13.94 10.59 18.97
CA GLY A 256 15.16 9.97 19.49
C GLY A 256 15.51 8.66 18.82
N PRO A 257 16.52 7.93 19.35
CA PRO A 257 16.90 6.62 18.85
C PRO A 257 15.71 5.66 18.85
N THR A 258 15.57 4.84 17.81
CA THR A 258 14.50 3.84 17.70
C THR A 258 14.94 2.47 18.23
N CYS A 259 16.25 2.23 18.33
CA CYS A 259 16.86 1.05 18.93
C CYS A 259 17.64 1.46 20.19
N GLY A 260 17.54 0.67 21.27
CA GLY A 260 18.10 1.09 22.56
C GLY A 260 17.48 2.40 23.06
N ALA A 261 16.22 2.65 22.71
CA ALA A 261 15.50 3.86 23.09
C ALA A 261 15.28 3.88 24.61
N ALA A 262 15.35 5.07 25.22
CA ALA A 262 15.00 5.25 26.62
C ALA A 262 13.53 4.85 26.88
N SER A 263 13.25 4.42 28.11
CA SER A 263 11.89 4.11 28.55
C SER A 263 10.98 5.32 28.35
N GLN A 264 9.84 5.12 27.70
CA GLN A 264 8.91 6.19 27.34
C GLN A 264 7.51 5.66 27.06
N THR A 265 6.51 6.51 27.16
CA THR A 265 5.18 6.25 26.59
C THR A 265 5.18 6.69 25.14
N ILE A 266 4.72 5.82 24.24
CA ILE A 266 4.52 6.16 22.83
C ILE A 266 3.04 6.07 22.51
N SER A 267 2.53 7.07 21.81
CA SER A 267 1.13 7.22 21.45
C SER A 267 0.95 7.51 19.96
N LEU A 268 -0.13 6.96 19.40
CA LEU A 268 -0.60 7.25 18.05
C LEU A 268 -2.09 7.56 18.10
N SER A 269 -2.48 8.76 17.68
CA SER A 269 -3.88 9.18 17.59
C SER A 269 -4.28 9.47 16.15
N PHE A 270 -5.56 9.26 15.84
CA PHE A 270 -6.17 9.63 14.56
C PHE A 270 -7.50 10.33 14.79
N GLN A 271 -7.87 11.15 13.80
CA GLN A 271 -9.12 11.91 13.72
C GLN A 271 -9.62 11.88 12.28
#